data_AF-A0A3G8R7M8-F1
#
_entry.id   AF-A0A3G8R7M8-F1
#
_cell.length_a   1.000
_cell.length_b   1.000
_cell.length_c   1.000
_cell.angle_alpha   90.00
_cell.angle_beta   90.00
_cell.angle_gamma   90.00
#
_symmetry.space_group_name_H-M   'P 1'
#
loop_
_entity.id
_entity.type
_entity.pdbx_description
1 polymer ?
#
loop_
_entity_poly.entity_id
_entity_poly.type
_entity_poly.pdbx_seq_one_letter_code
_entity_poly.pdbx_strand_id
1 'polypeptide(L)'
;MISSDTTQHSCSLVKSYLLLTFIQKVFERDSLILEESGVLKTPDLYVEMVNAGIDRTGILLSEIKHEFKKYHVRVLDIQQNHSGVHATYIYKGVKEQFSMPMSAFRKEMYERMRAYLGLPTSMPHTASLPLPEKYRPELPNNSTPKPLRVVGRSWIASSSAYKHKSPRPAAFAASKRA
;
A
#
# COMPACT_ATOMS: atom_id res chain seq x y z
N MET A 1 -29.62 1.72 28.74
CA MET A 1 -29.11 2.53 27.60
C MET A 1 -27.59 2.34 27.43
N ILE A 2 -27.11 1.15 27.07
CA ILE A 2 -25.65 0.81 27.09
C ILE A 2 -25.11 0.45 25.67
N SER A 3 -25.91 0.66 24.61
CA SER A 3 -25.65 0.01 23.32
C SER A 3 -24.87 0.85 22.30
N SER A 4 -24.92 2.18 22.33
CA SER A 4 -24.30 3.02 21.29
C SER A 4 -22.78 3.09 21.40
N ASP A 5 -22.27 3.26 22.61
CA ASP A 5 -20.83 3.53 22.85
C ASP A 5 -19.96 2.31 22.49
N THR A 6 -20.42 1.11 22.83
CA THR A 6 -19.67 -0.12 22.52
C THR A 6 -19.69 -0.47 21.03
N THR A 7 -20.77 -0.14 20.32
CA THR A 7 -20.85 -0.30 18.87
C THR A 7 -19.93 0.70 18.17
N GLN A 8 -19.88 1.96 18.63
CA GLN A 8 -18.96 2.98 18.11
C GLN A 8 -17.48 2.57 18.33
N HIS A 9 -17.16 1.98 19.47
CA HIS A 9 -15.84 1.41 19.73
C HIS A 9 -15.49 0.28 18.76
N SER A 10 -16.40 -0.69 18.56
CA SER A 10 -16.18 -1.81 17.62
C SER A 10 -15.99 -1.32 16.17
N CYS A 11 -16.76 -0.31 15.74
CA CYS A 11 -16.65 0.30 14.43
C CYS A 11 -15.28 0.99 14.26
N SER A 12 -14.81 1.69 15.29
CA SER A 12 -13.50 2.35 15.31
C SER A 12 -12.33 1.36 15.24
N LEU A 13 -12.47 0.21 15.91
CA LEU A 13 -11.53 -0.91 15.83
C LEU A 13 -11.46 -1.50 14.41
N VAL A 14 -12.61 -1.79 13.81
CA VAL A 14 -12.69 -2.29 12.42
C VAL A 14 -12.09 -1.29 11.44
N LYS A 15 -12.43 0.00 11.58
CA LYS A 15 -11.86 1.07 10.75
C LYS A 15 -10.33 1.10 10.83
N SER A 16 -9.77 1.07 12.04
CA SER A 16 -8.31 1.08 12.24
C SER A 16 -7.64 -0.16 11.67
N TYR A 17 -8.24 -1.34 11.83
CA TYR A 17 -7.77 -2.58 11.21
C TYR A 17 -7.70 -2.49 9.68
N LEU A 18 -8.76 -1.98 9.05
CA LEU A 18 -8.82 -1.80 7.60
C LEU A 18 -7.74 -0.82 7.13
N LEU A 19 -7.62 0.35 7.76
CA LEU A 19 -6.61 1.33 7.41
C LEU A 19 -5.20 0.76 7.54
N LEU A 20 -4.88 0.12 8.66
CA LEU A 20 -3.55 -0.48 8.88
C LEU A 20 -3.23 -1.58 7.87
N THR A 21 -4.19 -2.46 7.57
CA THR A 21 -4.01 -3.54 6.59
C THR A 21 -3.68 -2.99 5.19
N PHE A 22 -4.35 -1.90 4.80
CA PHE A 22 -4.13 -1.28 3.49
C PHE A 22 -2.83 -0.49 3.44
N ILE A 23 -2.52 0.24 4.51
CA ILE A 23 -1.26 0.98 4.63
C ILE A 23 -0.07 0.03 4.54
N GLN A 24 -0.14 -1.10 5.26
CA GLN A 24 0.91 -2.10 5.24
C GLN A 24 1.18 -2.59 3.81
N LYS A 25 0.13 -2.95 3.06
CA LYS A 25 0.24 -3.34 1.63
C LYS A 25 0.84 -2.24 0.75
N VAL A 26 0.49 -0.98 1.02
CA VAL A 26 1.03 0.16 0.27
C VAL A 26 2.52 0.32 0.55
N PHE A 27 2.94 0.25 1.81
CA PHE A 27 4.36 0.33 2.17
C PHE A 27 5.18 -0.84 1.60
N GLU A 28 4.66 -2.08 1.68
CA GLU A 28 5.30 -3.25 1.06
C GLU A 28 5.50 -3.04 -0.45
N ARG A 29 4.45 -2.57 -1.14
CA ARG A 29 4.53 -2.24 -2.58
C ARG A 29 5.54 -1.13 -2.86
N ASP A 30 5.50 -0.04 -2.09
CA ASP A 30 6.37 1.12 -2.31
C ASP A 30 7.85 0.78 -2.05
N SER A 31 8.12 -0.04 -1.03
CA SER A 31 9.47 -0.55 -0.74
C SER A 31 10.05 -1.31 -1.94
N LEU A 32 9.28 -2.25 -2.50
CA LEU A 32 9.67 -3.02 -3.69
C LEU A 32 9.88 -2.11 -4.91
N ILE A 33 8.98 -1.16 -5.16
CA ILE A 33 9.12 -0.23 -6.29
C ILE A 33 10.38 0.63 -6.14
N LEU A 34 10.68 1.12 -4.93
CA LEU A 34 11.85 1.94 -4.68
C LEU A 34 13.15 1.17 -4.94
N GLU A 35 13.21 -0.08 -4.46
CA GLU A 35 14.33 -1.00 -4.67
C GLU A 35 14.53 -1.33 -6.16
N GLU A 36 13.45 -1.63 -6.89
CA GLU A 36 13.52 -2.07 -8.29
C GLU A 36 13.61 -0.92 -9.31
N SER A 37 13.30 0.32 -8.93
CA SER A 37 13.15 1.44 -9.88
C SER A 37 14.44 1.78 -10.65
N GLY A 38 15.61 1.63 -10.03
CA GLY A 38 16.90 2.08 -10.58
C GLY A 38 17.01 3.59 -10.85
N VAL A 39 16.00 4.39 -10.47
CA VAL A 39 15.95 5.84 -10.71
C VAL A 39 16.70 6.62 -9.62
N LEU A 40 16.74 6.08 -8.41
CA LEU A 40 17.32 6.75 -7.25
C LEU A 40 18.81 6.40 -7.11
N LYS A 41 19.62 7.39 -6.76
CA LYS A 41 21.06 7.21 -6.51
C LYS A 41 21.34 6.44 -5.22
N THR A 42 20.43 6.54 -4.25
CA THR A 42 20.55 5.95 -2.91
C THR A 42 19.21 5.33 -2.49
N PRO A 43 18.73 4.29 -3.20
CA PRO A 43 17.42 3.69 -2.94
C PRO A 43 17.32 3.12 -1.53
N ASP A 44 18.41 2.54 -1.00
CA ASP A 44 18.46 1.90 0.32
C ASP A 44 17.98 2.81 1.45
N LEU A 45 18.34 4.10 1.43
CA LEU A 45 17.92 5.08 2.44
C LEU A 45 16.40 5.28 2.46
N TYR A 46 15.77 5.31 1.29
CA TYR A 46 14.32 5.48 1.17
C TYR A 46 13.58 4.19 1.50
N VAL A 47 14.14 3.05 1.09
CA VAL A 47 13.65 1.72 1.44
C VAL A 47 13.67 1.52 2.96
N GLU A 48 14.75 1.91 3.64
CA GLU A 48 14.86 1.84 5.10
C GLU A 48 13.76 2.67 5.79
N MET A 49 13.48 3.88 5.31
CA MET A 49 12.40 4.72 5.83
C MET A 49 11.02 4.06 5.66
N VAL A 50 10.75 3.47 4.50
CA VAL A 50 9.47 2.77 4.25
C VAL A 50 9.36 1.51 5.09
N ASN A 51 10.44 0.74 5.22
CA ASN A 51 10.49 -0.47 6.05
C ASN A 51 10.25 -0.15 7.53
N ALA A 52 10.78 0.97 8.05
CA ALA A 52 10.44 1.44 9.39
C ALA A 52 8.94 1.73 9.54
N GLY A 53 8.26 2.19 8.48
CA GLY A 53 6.81 2.32 8.42
C GLY A 53 6.08 0.98 8.45
N ILE A 54 6.58 -0.03 7.74
CA ILE A 54 6.05 -1.41 7.77
C ILE A 54 6.13 -1.96 9.20
N ASP A 55 7.28 -1.82 9.87
CA ASP A 55 7.47 -2.33 11.24
C ASP A 55 6.49 -1.68 12.23
N ARG A 56 6.38 -0.35 12.20
CA ARG A 56 5.46 0.42 13.07
C ARG A 56 4.01 0.00 12.83
N THR A 57 3.60 -0.14 11.58
CA THR A 57 2.22 -0.55 11.25
C THR A 57 1.95 -2.01 11.62
N GLY A 58 2.94 -2.89 11.52
CA GLY A 58 2.84 -4.28 11.97
C GLY A 58 2.61 -4.41 13.47
N ILE A 59 3.28 -3.59 14.28
CA ILE A 59 3.06 -3.52 15.74
C ILE A 59 1.63 -3.08 16.04
N LEU A 60 1.19 -1.96 15.46
CA LEU A 60 -0.17 -1.42 15.66
C LEU A 60 -1.25 -2.40 15.18
N LEU A 61 -1.02 -3.08 14.05
CA LEU A 61 -1.96 -4.08 13.54
C LEU A 61 -2.08 -5.28 14.49
N SER A 62 -0.98 -5.68 15.13
CA SER A 62 -0.97 -6.75 16.12
C SER A 62 -1.75 -6.35 17.38
N GLU A 63 -1.62 -5.11 17.83
CA GLU A 63 -2.40 -4.55 18.93
C GLU A 63 -3.90 -4.51 18.61
N ILE A 64 -4.28 -4.04 17.41
CA ILE A 64 -5.69 -4.07 16.98
C ILE A 64 -6.23 -5.50 16.91
N LYS A 65 -5.45 -6.46 16.42
CA LYS A 65 -5.84 -7.89 16.43
C LYS A 65 -5.98 -8.45 17.85
N HIS A 66 -5.21 -7.96 18.81
CA HIS A 66 -5.37 -8.31 20.22
C HIS A 66 -6.70 -7.76 20.76
N GLU A 67 -7.00 -6.49 20.50
CA GLU A 67 -8.26 -5.87 20.89
C GLU A 67 -9.48 -6.54 20.24
N PHE A 68 -9.35 -7.03 19.00
CA PHE A 68 -10.41 -7.83 18.35
C PHE A 68 -10.75 -9.09 19.15
N LYS A 69 -9.74 -9.79 19.68
CA LYS A 69 -9.96 -10.99 20.51
C LYS A 69 -10.66 -10.62 21.81
N LYS A 70 -10.23 -9.54 22.47
CA LYS A 70 -10.79 -9.05 23.74
C LYS A 70 -12.24 -8.61 23.61
N TYR A 71 -12.61 -7.95 22.51
CA TYR A 71 -13.97 -7.45 22.27
C TYR A 71 -14.84 -8.40 21.43
N HIS A 72 -14.36 -9.63 21.15
CA HIS A 72 -15.05 -10.62 20.31
C HIS A 72 -15.48 -10.06 18.94
N VAL A 73 -14.59 -9.29 18.31
CA VAL A 73 -14.76 -8.76 16.96
C VAL A 73 -14.11 -9.73 15.97
N ARG A 74 -14.85 -10.12 14.93
CA ARG A 74 -14.34 -10.97 13.85
C ARG A 74 -14.72 -10.38 12.50
N VAL A 75 -13.73 -9.99 11.70
CA VAL A 75 -13.95 -9.54 10.32
C VAL A 75 -14.16 -10.78 9.45
N LEU A 76 -15.26 -10.80 8.69
CA LEU A 76 -15.65 -11.91 7.82
C LEU A 76 -15.25 -11.67 6.37
N ASP A 77 -15.52 -10.46 5.88
CA ASP A 77 -15.28 -10.09 4.49
C ASP A 77 -14.88 -8.62 4.39
N ILE A 78 -14.02 -8.31 3.43
CA ILE A 78 -13.51 -6.97 3.15
C ILE A 78 -13.59 -6.76 1.64
N GLN A 79 -14.37 -5.77 1.23
CA GLN A 79 -14.54 -5.39 -0.17
C GLN A 79 -14.05 -3.97 -0.37
N GLN A 80 -13.27 -3.79 -1.42
CA GLN A 80 -12.83 -2.47 -1.87
C GLN A 80 -13.33 -2.27 -3.31
N ASN A 81 -13.97 -1.14 -3.55
CA ASN A 81 -14.43 -0.74 -4.88
C ASN A 81 -14.19 0.76 -5.09
N HIS A 82 -14.60 1.30 -6.25
CA HIS A 82 -14.43 2.72 -6.56
C HIS A 82 -15.22 3.64 -5.61
N SER A 83 -16.37 3.19 -5.09
CA SER A 83 -17.19 3.97 -4.15
C SER A 83 -16.60 4.02 -2.74
N GLY A 84 -15.93 2.96 -2.29
CA GLY A 84 -15.47 2.89 -0.91
C GLY A 84 -14.87 1.56 -0.48
N VAL A 85 -14.71 1.46 0.82
CA VAL A 85 -14.30 0.24 1.53
C VAL A 85 -15.48 -0.21 2.38
N HIS A 86 -15.85 -1.47 2.20
CA HIS A 86 -16.92 -2.13 2.95
C HIS A 86 -16.34 -3.32 3.69
N ALA A 87 -16.75 -3.53 4.93
CA ALA A 87 -16.38 -4.72 5.67
C ALA A 87 -17.59 -5.27 6.41
N THR A 88 -17.72 -6.59 6.37
CA THR A 88 -18.70 -7.32 7.18
C THR A 88 -17.97 -7.91 8.37
N TYR A 89 -18.48 -7.69 9.57
CA TYR A 89 -17.87 -8.21 10.80
C TYR A 89 -18.93 -8.73 11.78
N ILE A 90 -18.51 -9.57 12.71
CA ILE A 90 -19.31 -10.01 13.84
C ILE A 90 -18.81 -9.29 15.07
N TYR A 91 -19.72 -8.70 15.84
CA TYR A 91 -19.47 -8.14 17.16
C TYR A 91 -20.45 -8.77 18.16
N LYS A 92 -19.93 -9.42 19.20
CA LYS A 92 -20.74 -10.12 20.23
C LYS A 92 -21.81 -11.06 19.64
N GLY A 93 -21.50 -11.75 18.54
CA GLY A 93 -22.40 -12.68 17.86
C GLY A 93 -23.37 -12.03 16.87
N VAL A 94 -23.45 -10.71 16.81
CA VAL A 94 -24.29 -9.98 15.85
C VAL A 94 -23.46 -9.59 14.63
N LYS A 95 -24.04 -9.78 13.44
CA LYS A 95 -23.42 -9.39 12.16
C LYS A 95 -23.66 -7.90 11.92
N GLU A 96 -22.58 -7.16 11.73
CA GLU A 96 -22.54 -5.72 11.52
C GLU A 96 -21.82 -5.39 10.20
N GLN A 97 -22.02 -4.15 9.73
CA GLN A 97 -21.38 -3.65 8.50
C GLN A 97 -20.67 -2.33 8.75
N PHE A 98 -19.47 -2.23 8.21
CA PHE A 98 -18.70 -1.00 8.12
C PHE A 98 -18.66 -0.53 6.67
N SER A 99 -18.80 0.77 6.45
CA SER A 99 -18.69 1.40 5.13
C SER A 99 -18.01 2.75 5.26
N MET A 100 -17.06 3.03 4.36
CA MET A 100 -16.38 4.32 4.29
C MET A 100 -16.18 4.74 2.83
N PRO A 101 -16.55 5.99 2.44
CA PRO A 101 -16.29 6.49 1.11
C PRO A 101 -14.80 6.49 0.76
N MET A 102 -14.47 6.19 -0.49
CA MET A 102 -13.08 6.04 -0.93
C MET A 102 -12.25 7.32 -0.73
N SER A 103 -12.86 8.50 -0.92
CA SER A 103 -12.20 9.79 -0.70
C SER A 103 -11.77 9.98 0.75
N ALA A 104 -12.67 9.69 1.70
CA ALA A 104 -12.40 9.78 3.12
C ALA A 104 -11.37 8.73 3.55
N PHE A 105 -11.49 7.49 3.05
CA PHE A 105 -10.55 6.41 3.35
C PHE A 105 -9.13 6.76 2.90
N ARG A 106 -8.97 7.26 1.67
CA ARG A 106 -7.66 7.66 1.14
C ARG A 106 -7.05 8.83 1.91
N LYS A 107 -7.86 9.83 2.27
CA LYS A 107 -7.39 10.97 3.06
C LYS A 107 -6.80 10.50 4.39
N GLU A 108 -7.56 9.72 5.14
CA GLU A 108 -7.12 9.22 6.44
C GLU A 108 -5.95 8.25 6.34
N MET A 109 -5.95 7.39 5.31
CA MET A 109 -4.84 6.49 5.00
C MET A 109 -3.55 7.29 4.78
N TYR A 110 -3.60 8.35 3.97
CA TYR A 110 -2.45 9.20 3.69
C TYR A 110 -1.94 9.93 4.95
N GLU A 111 -2.84 10.49 5.76
CA GLU A 111 -2.48 11.14 7.03
C GLU A 111 -1.79 10.17 7.99
N ARG A 112 -2.30 8.93 8.10
CA ARG A 112 -1.68 7.88 8.91
C ARG A 112 -0.33 7.42 8.35
N MET A 113 -0.21 7.24 7.03
CA MET A 113 1.06 6.93 6.38
C MET A 113 2.13 7.97 6.74
N ARG A 114 1.78 9.26 6.67
CA ARG A 114 2.69 10.33 7.09
C ARG A 114 3.14 10.16 8.53
N ALA A 115 2.20 9.95 9.45
CA ALA A 115 2.51 9.73 10.85
C ALA A 115 3.46 8.53 11.05
N TYR A 116 3.21 7.41 10.37
CA TYR A 116 4.03 6.20 10.48
C TYR A 116 5.42 6.34 9.86
N LEU A 117 5.60 7.27 8.93
CA LEU A 117 6.91 7.65 8.41
C LEU A 117 7.61 8.73 9.26
N GLY A 118 6.99 9.19 10.36
CA GLY A 118 7.54 10.23 11.22
C GLY A 118 7.36 11.66 10.67
N LEU A 119 6.45 11.84 9.70
CA LEU A 119 6.13 13.14 9.11
C LEU A 119 4.97 13.81 9.86
N PRO A 120 4.87 15.16 9.84
CA PRO A 120 3.74 15.86 10.42
C PRO A 120 2.43 15.48 9.72
N THR A 121 1.37 15.29 10.50
CA THR A 121 0.02 14.88 10.05
C THR A 121 -0.78 16.00 9.40
N SER A 122 -0.34 17.26 9.56
CA SER A 122 -0.82 18.38 8.76
C SER A 122 -0.18 18.32 7.36
N MET A 123 -0.99 18.52 6.32
CA MET A 123 -0.48 18.73 4.96
C MET A 123 0.58 19.84 5.01
N PRO A 124 1.80 19.61 4.48
CA PRO A 124 2.76 20.69 4.41
C PRO A 124 2.18 21.78 3.49
N HIS A 125 2.11 23.01 3.98
CA HIS A 125 1.77 24.20 3.17
C HIS A 125 2.70 24.39 1.94
N THR A 126 3.72 23.55 1.81
CA THR A 126 4.71 23.55 0.73
C THR A 126 4.18 22.98 -0.59
N ALA A 127 3.08 22.22 -0.62
CA ALA A 127 2.46 21.77 -1.88
C ALA A 127 1.85 22.92 -2.73
N SER A 128 1.79 24.12 -2.16
CA SER A 128 1.36 25.36 -2.81
C SER A 128 2.51 26.34 -3.12
N LEU A 129 3.78 25.95 -2.94
CA LEU A 129 4.87 26.74 -3.52
C LEU A 129 4.92 26.45 -5.03
N PRO A 130 4.64 27.42 -5.91
CA PRO A 130 4.94 27.24 -7.33
C PRO A 130 6.44 26.92 -7.45
N LEU A 131 6.77 25.89 -8.23
CA LEU A 131 8.15 25.60 -8.59
C LEU A 131 8.83 26.90 -9.05
N PRO A 132 10.05 27.22 -8.58
CA PRO A 132 10.81 28.33 -9.14
C PRO A 132 10.86 28.17 -10.66
N GLU A 133 10.47 29.21 -11.40
CA GLU A 133 10.38 29.28 -12.87
C GLU A 133 11.59 28.64 -13.59
N LYS A 134 12.76 28.65 -12.92
CA LYS A 134 14.04 28.10 -13.38
C LYS A 134 14.05 26.61 -13.74
N TYR A 135 13.09 25.80 -13.29
CA TYR A 135 13.03 24.37 -13.59
C TYR A 135 11.89 23.98 -14.53
N ARG A 136 11.18 24.94 -15.11
CA ARG A 136 10.14 24.66 -16.10
C ARG A 136 10.82 24.22 -17.41
N PRO A 137 10.61 22.99 -17.91
CA PRO A 137 11.09 22.62 -19.24
C PRO A 137 10.33 23.43 -20.28
N GLU A 138 11.03 24.27 -21.04
CA GLU A 138 10.49 24.97 -22.20
C GLU A 138 10.05 23.92 -23.24
N LEU A 139 8.74 23.73 -23.42
CA LEU A 139 8.23 22.96 -24.54
C LEU A 139 8.38 23.80 -25.83
N PRO A 140 9.00 23.26 -26.89
CA PRO A 140 9.15 24.02 -28.13
C PRO A 140 7.77 24.32 -28.74
N ASN A 141 7.50 25.61 -28.93
CA ASN A 141 6.35 26.14 -29.65
C ASN A 141 6.41 25.73 -31.12
N ASN A 142 5.58 24.76 -31.55
CA ASN A 142 5.34 24.48 -32.95
C ASN A 142 3.88 24.78 -33.32
N SER A 143 3.61 26.05 -33.59
CA SER A 143 2.45 26.47 -34.36
C SER A 143 2.53 25.95 -35.80
N THR A 144 2.00 24.75 -36.03
CA THR A 144 1.37 24.32 -37.30
C THR A 144 0.65 22.99 -37.10
N PRO A 145 -0.64 22.85 -37.49
CA PRO A 145 -1.33 21.58 -37.35
C PRO A 145 -0.92 20.66 -38.50
N LYS A 146 -0.17 19.59 -38.21
CA LYS A 146 -0.07 18.44 -39.11
C LYS A 146 -1.04 17.36 -38.62
N PRO A 147 -1.90 16.78 -39.49
CA PRO A 147 -2.85 15.77 -39.06
C PRO A 147 -2.08 14.50 -38.73
N LEU A 148 -2.18 14.05 -37.48
CA LEU A 148 -1.68 12.75 -37.05
C LEU A 148 -2.61 11.67 -37.61
N ARG A 149 -2.10 10.94 -38.61
CA ARG A 149 -2.66 9.66 -39.07
C ARG A 149 -2.89 8.76 -37.87
N VAL A 150 -4.14 8.39 -37.64
CA VAL A 150 -4.50 7.27 -36.78
C VAL A 150 -4.03 5.99 -37.48
N VAL A 151 -2.94 5.41 -37.00
CA VAL A 151 -2.62 3.99 -37.22
C VAL A 151 -2.65 3.35 -35.85
N GLY A 152 -3.79 2.74 -35.53
CA GLY A 152 -3.91 1.89 -34.37
C GLY A 152 -3.00 0.68 -34.51
N ARG A 153 -2.21 0.40 -33.47
CA ARG A 153 -1.64 -0.93 -33.26
C ARG A 153 -1.87 -1.34 -31.81
N SER A 154 -2.92 -2.15 -31.70
CA SER A 154 -3.16 -3.19 -30.72
C SER A 154 -1.85 -3.84 -30.24
N TRP A 155 -1.72 -3.98 -28.91
CA TRP A 155 -0.79 -4.94 -28.31
C TRP A 155 -1.61 -6.14 -27.83
N ILE A 156 -1.87 -7.05 -28.77
CA ILE A 156 -2.17 -8.45 -28.46
C ILE A 156 -0.84 -9.12 -28.06
N ALA A 157 -0.96 -9.97 -27.06
CA ALA A 157 0.06 -10.80 -26.43
C ALA A 157 1.08 -11.44 -27.38
N SER A 158 2.30 -11.66 -26.87
CA SER A 158 2.91 -13.00 -26.87
C SER A 158 4.12 -13.07 -25.95
N SER A 159 4.06 -14.09 -25.10
CA SER A 159 5.15 -14.72 -24.38
C SER A 159 6.24 -15.22 -25.34
N SER A 160 7.52 -15.09 -24.95
CA SER A 160 8.55 -16.10 -25.29
C SER A 160 9.80 -15.99 -24.42
N ALA A 161 9.95 -17.01 -23.57
CA ALA A 161 11.17 -17.75 -23.24
C ALA A 161 12.50 -17.00 -23.01
N TYR A 162 12.92 -16.93 -21.75
CA TYR A 162 14.34 -16.93 -21.41
C TYR A 162 14.73 -18.25 -20.74
N LYS A 163 15.69 -18.92 -21.38
CA LYS A 163 16.25 -20.23 -21.05
C LYS A 163 17.02 -20.17 -19.73
N HIS A 164 16.69 -21.06 -18.81
CA HIS A 164 17.55 -21.40 -17.68
C HIS A 164 18.70 -22.29 -18.19
N LYS A 165 19.95 -21.82 -18.08
CA LYS A 165 21.14 -22.66 -18.26
C LYS A 165 21.71 -23.00 -16.88
N SER A 166 21.48 -24.23 -16.45
CA SER A 166 22.19 -24.85 -15.32
C SER A 166 23.49 -25.50 -15.83
N PRO A 167 24.59 -25.49 -15.05
CA PRO A 167 25.60 -26.54 -15.14
C PRO A 167 25.58 -27.48 -13.92
N ARG A 168 25.99 -28.71 -14.21
CA ARG A 168 25.88 -30.02 -13.51
C ARG A 168 26.58 -30.18 -12.15
N PRO A 169 26.28 -31.29 -11.42
CA PRO A 169 26.84 -31.62 -10.11
C PRO A 169 28.16 -32.40 -10.21
N ALA A 170 28.97 -32.33 -9.14
CA ALA A 170 30.04 -33.29 -8.87
C ALA A 170 29.65 -34.15 -7.67
N ALA A 171 29.80 -35.46 -7.82
CA ALA A 171 29.38 -36.48 -6.87
C ALA A 171 30.59 -37.09 -6.13
N PHE A 172 30.26 -37.75 -5.02
CA PHE A 172 31.00 -38.79 -4.30
C PHE A 172 32.25 -38.43 -3.49
N ALA A 173 32.14 -38.61 -2.17
CA ALA A 173 33.01 -39.54 -1.45
C ALA A 173 32.31 -40.05 -0.18
N ALA A 174 32.17 -41.38 -0.10
CA ALA A 174 31.73 -42.10 1.09
C ALA A 174 32.89 -42.20 2.10
N SER A 175 32.58 -42.22 3.39
CA SER A 175 33.38 -42.98 4.36
C SER A 175 32.53 -43.39 5.57
N LYS A 176 32.24 -44.69 5.64
CA LYS A 176 31.92 -45.41 6.88
C LYS A 176 33.23 -45.88 7.50
N ARG A 177 33.33 -45.77 8.83
CA ARG A 177 34.02 -46.69 9.78
C ARG A 177 34.15 -45.95 11.12
N ALA A 178 34.11 -46.58 12.28
CA ALA A 178 33.65 -47.87 12.78
C ALA A 178 33.50 -47.63 14.30
#